data_AF-A0A645C488-F1
#
_entry.id   AF-A0A645C488-F1
#
_cell.length_a   1.000
_cell.length_b   1.000
_cell.length_c   1.000
_cell.angle_alpha   90.00
_cell.angle_beta   90.00
_cell.angle_gamma   90.00
#
_symmetry.space_group_name_H-M   'P 1'
#
loop_
_entity.id
_entity.type
_entity.pdbx_description
1 polymer ?
#
loop_
_entity_poly.entity_id
_entity_poly.type
_entity_poly.pdbx_seq_one_letter_code
_entity_poly.pdbx_strand_id
1 'polypeptide(L)'
;MGVFVECAETQTSVTTKAWRLYMADFEEDINRLESSEETEQVEMETSEEEISPETEQVEAETNEDEVTPETEERLEELEQKRSVTNNAAEKHMRKRDELNKQTREWVAKRDELNALVRSYIEEAGKHREERDSFNINVQQQKELRDECNRLVSKLSEELHEMRKDRPQAEKNQPSLRQLKKEFSDLERKQQTQVLKKKEEEALVKSLKALDDQIREIEKSSEQNEDLRDKFAALREAKAQAEVHHKLVSEYADKAQAEHDAMIQFYEKADSVRKEADEAQAKFIESKKAADEEHRLFIEQSKSYHETDKDVYSIKSKQRAARKRKSDADTKKAANELFARFKEGKVLDTEDLMILRSLAISEATILQVREGMRSSLPDCFFNIPIDSYRAR
;
A
#
# COMPACT_ATOMS: atom_id res chain seq x y z
N MET A 1 -31.60 -35.55 -1.97
CA MET A 1 -30.68 -34.50 -2.46
C MET A 1 -30.82 -33.17 -1.71
N GLY A 2 -31.45 -33.11 -0.52
CA GLY A 2 -31.58 -31.86 0.25
C GLY A 2 -30.41 -31.56 1.20
N VAL A 3 -29.57 -32.55 1.54
CA VAL A 3 -28.53 -32.40 2.58
C VAL A 3 -27.21 -31.84 2.02
N PHE A 4 -27.04 -31.80 0.69
CA PHE A 4 -25.78 -31.37 0.06
C PHE A 4 -25.74 -29.87 -0.26
N VAL A 5 -26.89 -29.19 -0.30
CA VAL A 5 -27.00 -27.76 -0.66
C VAL A 5 -26.77 -26.87 0.57
N GLU A 6 -27.31 -27.24 1.74
CA GLU A 6 -27.06 -26.49 3.00
C GLU A 6 -25.60 -26.52 3.46
N CYS A 7 -24.83 -27.54 3.06
CA CYS A 7 -23.42 -27.67 3.42
C CYS A 7 -22.51 -26.72 2.59
N ALA A 8 -22.93 -26.35 1.38
CA ALA A 8 -22.17 -25.44 0.52
C ALA A 8 -22.36 -23.97 0.94
N GLU A 9 -23.59 -23.56 1.25
CA GLU A 9 -23.90 -22.19 1.69
C GLU A 9 -23.29 -21.85 3.07
N THR A 10 -23.19 -22.85 3.95
CA THR A 10 -22.54 -22.69 5.26
C THR A 10 -21.02 -22.58 5.13
N GLN A 11 -20.38 -23.28 4.19
CA GLN A 11 -18.94 -23.15 3.93
C GLN A 11 -18.56 -21.82 3.27
N THR A 12 -19.38 -21.30 2.34
CA THR A 12 -19.15 -19.97 1.74
C THR A 12 -19.38 -18.83 2.73
N SER A 13 -20.32 -18.95 3.67
CA SER A 13 -20.56 -17.91 4.68
C SER A 13 -19.47 -17.87 5.76
N VAL A 14 -18.94 -19.03 6.16
CA VAL A 14 -17.85 -19.16 7.14
C VAL A 14 -16.53 -18.65 6.56
N THR A 15 -16.22 -18.95 5.30
CA THR A 15 -15.04 -18.42 4.60
C THR A 15 -15.13 -16.91 4.40
N THR A 16 -16.30 -16.36 4.07
CA THR A 16 -16.49 -14.91 3.92
C THR A 16 -16.37 -14.16 5.25
N LYS A 17 -16.83 -14.75 6.37
CA LYS A 17 -16.64 -14.19 7.72
C LYS A 17 -15.19 -14.26 8.18
N ALA A 18 -14.49 -15.36 7.92
CA ALA A 18 -13.06 -15.49 8.22
C ALA A 18 -12.23 -14.46 7.44
N TRP A 19 -12.57 -14.22 6.17
CA TRP A 19 -11.90 -13.22 5.34
C TRP A 19 -12.18 -11.78 5.79
N ARG A 20 -13.40 -11.47 6.27
CA ARG A 20 -13.71 -10.16 6.87
C ARG A 20 -12.97 -9.91 8.18
N LEU A 21 -12.85 -10.93 9.03
CA LEU A 21 -12.07 -10.83 10.27
C LEU A 21 -10.58 -10.64 9.96
N TYR A 22 -10.05 -11.39 9.00
CA TYR A 22 -8.67 -11.22 8.55
C TYR A 22 -8.40 -9.84 7.94
N MET A 23 -9.34 -9.30 7.16
CA MET A 23 -9.22 -7.94 6.61
C MET A 23 -9.37 -6.85 7.68
N ALA A 24 -10.21 -7.06 8.70
CA ALA A 24 -10.33 -6.11 9.82
C ALA A 24 -9.06 -6.10 10.69
N ASP A 25 -8.49 -7.27 10.98
CA ASP A 25 -7.20 -7.39 11.67
C ASP A 25 -6.07 -6.74 10.84
N PHE A 26 -6.10 -6.89 9.51
CA PHE A 26 -5.15 -6.25 8.58
C PHE A 26 -5.26 -4.71 8.56
N GLU A 27 -6.48 -4.18 8.63
CA GLU A 27 -6.74 -2.74 8.68
C GLU A 27 -6.33 -2.13 10.04
N GLU A 28 -6.47 -2.89 11.13
CA GLU A 28 -5.93 -2.53 12.45
C GLU A 28 -4.39 -2.56 12.47
N ASP A 29 -3.75 -3.55 11.84
CA ASP A 29 -2.30 -3.63 11.76
C ASP A 29 -1.69 -2.49 10.92
N ILE A 30 -2.34 -2.09 9.82
CA ILE A 30 -1.93 -0.92 9.04
C ILE A 30 -2.05 0.37 9.87
N ASN A 31 -3.20 0.59 10.52
CA ASN A 31 -3.40 1.78 11.35
C ASN A 31 -2.43 1.84 12.54
N ARG A 32 -2.04 0.69 13.08
CA ARG A 32 -1.05 0.60 14.16
C ARG A 32 0.36 0.93 13.68
N LEU A 33 0.72 0.51 12.47
CA LEU A 33 2.00 0.85 11.84
C LEU A 33 2.08 2.34 11.51
N GLU A 34 1.04 2.90 10.90
CA GLU A 34 0.95 4.35 10.60
C GLU A 34 1.00 5.19 11.90
N SER A 35 0.28 4.78 12.96
CA SER A 35 0.34 5.43 14.26
C SER A 35 1.72 5.34 14.92
N SER A 36 2.43 4.21 14.76
CA SER A 36 3.79 4.05 15.29
C SER A 36 4.82 4.88 14.52
N GLU A 37 4.65 5.04 13.21
CA GLU A 37 5.48 5.88 12.35
C GLU A 37 5.27 7.37 12.68
N GLU A 38 4.04 7.81 12.97
CA GLU A 38 3.74 9.17 13.45
C GLU A 38 4.36 9.45 14.84
N THR A 39 4.28 8.50 15.78
CA THR A 39 4.90 8.67 17.11
C THR A 39 6.42 8.72 17.06
N GLU A 40 7.06 7.91 16.21
CA GLU A 40 8.52 7.91 16.07
C GLU A 40 9.03 9.15 15.32
N GLN A 41 8.28 9.71 14.37
CA GLN A 41 8.63 10.98 13.73
C GLN A 41 8.58 12.14 14.73
N VAL A 42 7.59 12.17 15.62
CA VAL A 42 7.48 13.18 16.69
C VAL A 42 8.60 13.03 17.73
N GLU A 43 9.01 11.81 18.07
CA GLU A 43 10.15 11.58 18.97
C GLU A 43 11.49 11.99 18.35
N MET A 44 11.66 11.81 17.04
CA MET A 44 12.87 12.22 16.33
C MET A 44 12.95 13.75 16.20
N GLU A 45 11.85 14.43 15.88
CA GLU A 45 11.78 15.90 15.81
C GLU A 45 11.96 16.56 17.19
N THR A 46 11.42 15.96 18.26
CA THR A 46 11.62 16.48 19.63
C THR A 46 13.04 16.26 20.15
N SER A 47 13.73 15.21 19.69
CA SER A 47 15.15 14.97 20.03
C SER A 47 16.13 15.92 19.33
N GLU A 48 15.74 16.51 18.20
CA GLU A 48 16.54 17.53 17.50
C GLU A 48 16.42 18.92 18.17
N GLU A 49 15.35 19.19 18.92
CA GLU A 49 15.10 20.50 19.55
C GLU A 49 15.71 20.65 20.97
N GLU A 50 16.06 19.56 21.64
CA GLU A 50 16.67 19.55 22.99
C GLU A 50 18.21 19.48 23.00
N ILE A 51 18.89 20.29 22.18
CA ILE A 51 20.32 20.55 22.35
C ILE A 51 20.51 22.03 22.68
N SER A 52 20.11 22.41 23.90
CA SER A 52 20.51 23.66 24.54
C SER A 52 21.76 23.39 25.40
N PRO A 53 22.85 24.18 25.28
CA PRO A 53 24.04 23.96 26.08
C PRO A 53 23.82 24.54 27.48
N GLU A 54 23.60 23.67 28.47
CA GLU A 54 23.77 24.03 29.88
C GLU A 54 25.24 24.44 30.12
N THR A 55 25.42 25.71 30.47
CA THR A 55 26.71 26.26 30.90
C THR A 55 27.00 25.83 32.33
N GLU A 56 27.77 24.75 32.47
CA GLU A 56 28.35 24.33 33.74
C GLU A 56 29.57 25.21 34.06
N GLN A 57 29.47 25.98 35.15
CA GLN A 57 30.55 26.81 35.67
C GLN A 57 31.56 25.92 36.40
N VAL A 58 32.69 25.63 35.75
CA VAL A 58 33.82 24.96 36.40
C VAL A 58 34.68 26.01 37.09
N GLU A 59 34.68 25.99 38.43
CA GLU A 59 35.54 26.81 39.27
C GLU A 59 37.01 26.51 38.97
N ALA A 60 37.75 27.55 38.61
CA ALA A 60 39.17 27.46 38.30
C ALA A 60 40.00 27.54 39.58
N GLU A 61 40.57 26.41 39.99
CA GLU A 61 41.68 26.41 40.95
C GLU A 61 42.90 27.10 40.33
N THR A 62 43.40 28.09 41.06
CA THR A 62 44.57 28.90 40.74
C THR A 62 45.84 28.11 41.02
N ASN A 63 46.58 27.75 39.99
CA ASN A 63 48.01 27.48 40.10
C ASN A 63 48.77 28.33 39.07
N GLU A 64 49.65 29.17 39.61
CA GLU A 64 50.80 29.80 38.95
C GLU A 64 51.71 28.65 38.48
N ASP A 65 52.28 28.59 37.27
CA ASP A 65 53.32 29.44 36.71
C ASP A 65 53.69 28.94 35.29
N GLU A 66 54.26 29.83 34.48
CA GLU A 66 55.02 29.60 33.23
C GLU A 66 54.43 28.74 32.08
N VAL A 67 54.44 29.32 30.87
CA VAL A 67 54.23 28.59 29.62
C VAL A 67 55.47 27.71 29.37
N THR A 68 55.41 26.45 29.77
CA THR A 68 56.44 25.44 29.51
C THR A 68 56.26 24.80 28.13
N PRO A 69 57.34 24.29 27.48
CA PRO A 69 57.27 23.58 26.19
C PRO A 69 56.31 22.37 26.23
N GLU A 70 56.11 21.78 27.41
CA GLU A 70 55.13 20.72 27.67
C GLU A 70 53.67 21.15 27.39
N THR A 71 53.36 22.45 27.51
CA THR A 71 52.02 22.98 27.16
C THR A 71 51.81 23.15 25.66
N GLU A 72 52.88 23.30 24.88
CA GLU A 72 52.84 23.37 23.42
C GLU A 72 52.71 21.96 22.83
N GLU A 73 53.47 20.99 23.31
CA GLU A 73 53.33 19.57 22.92
C GLU A 73 51.93 19.02 23.25
N ARG A 74 51.40 19.33 24.45
CA ARG A 74 50.03 18.96 24.83
C ARG A 74 48.97 19.62 23.96
N LEU A 75 49.24 20.82 23.44
CA LEU A 75 48.32 21.51 22.53
C LEU A 75 48.34 20.87 21.13
N GLU A 76 49.52 20.50 20.63
CA GLU A 76 49.67 19.79 19.36
C GLU A 76 49.00 18.40 19.41
N GLU A 77 49.14 17.66 20.51
CA GLU A 77 48.44 16.38 20.70
C GLU A 77 46.91 16.54 20.72
N LEU A 78 46.39 17.59 21.36
CA LEU A 78 44.96 17.89 21.38
C LEU A 78 44.45 18.33 20.01
N GLU A 79 45.24 19.08 19.24
CA GLU A 79 44.91 19.45 17.87
C GLU A 79 44.91 18.25 16.91
N GLN A 80 45.83 17.31 17.10
CA GLN A 80 45.82 16.04 16.37
C GLN A 80 44.60 15.19 16.73
N LYS A 81 44.30 15.05 18.03
CA LYS A 81 43.08 14.36 18.51
C LYS A 81 41.82 15.00 17.93
N ARG A 82 41.75 16.34 17.92
CA ARG A 82 40.66 17.13 17.31
C ARG A 82 40.50 16.86 15.81
N SER A 83 41.60 16.77 15.07
CA SER A 83 41.55 16.46 13.63
C SER A 83 41.04 15.02 13.39
N VAL A 84 41.48 14.07 14.20
CA VAL A 84 41.04 12.66 14.11
C VAL A 84 39.56 12.52 14.46
N THR A 85 39.08 13.14 15.54
CA THR A 85 37.66 13.11 15.93
C THR A 85 36.78 13.81 14.91
N ASN A 86 37.20 14.94 14.34
CA ASN A 86 36.47 15.60 13.26
C ASN A 86 36.37 14.72 12.01
N ASN A 87 37.48 14.11 11.58
CA ASN A 87 37.47 13.22 10.43
C ASN A 87 36.63 11.96 10.66
N ALA A 88 36.57 11.45 11.89
CA ALA A 88 35.70 10.33 12.26
C ALA A 88 34.21 10.75 12.23
N ALA A 89 33.89 11.90 12.81
CA ALA A 89 32.53 12.46 12.79
C ALA A 89 32.03 12.70 11.35
N GLU A 90 32.85 13.29 10.47
CA GLU A 90 32.49 13.48 9.06
C GLU A 90 32.21 12.16 8.33
N LYS A 91 32.94 11.08 8.64
CA LYS A 91 32.68 9.76 8.06
C LYS A 91 31.34 9.19 8.51
N HIS A 92 31.03 9.26 9.80
CA HIS A 92 29.74 8.81 10.35
C HIS A 92 28.58 9.65 9.79
N MET A 93 28.76 10.96 9.64
CA MET A 93 27.78 11.85 8.99
C MET A 93 27.48 11.40 7.55
N ARG A 94 28.51 11.21 6.72
CA ARG A 94 28.32 10.78 5.32
C ARG A 94 27.65 9.41 5.22
N LYS A 95 28.01 8.46 6.08
CA LYS A 95 27.39 7.14 6.11
C LYS A 95 25.92 7.21 6.53
N ARG A 96 25.61 7.99 7.56
CA ARG A 96 24.22 8.24 7.98
C ARG A 96 23.41 8.84 6.85
N ASP A 97 23.95 9.83 6.15
CA ASP A 97 23.23 10.50 5.05
C ASP A 97 22.99 9.55 3.86
N GLU A 98 23.94 8.66 3.55
CA GLU A 98 23.77 7.61 2.54
C GLU A 98 22.72 6.57 2.95
N LEU A 99 22.76 6.10 4.21
CA LEU A 99 21.76 5.18 4.73
C LEU A 99 20.36 5.82 4.75
N ASN A 100 20.25 7.09 5.14
CA ASN A 100 18.99 7.84 5.10
C ASN A 100 18.45 7.98 3.67
N LYS A 101 19.33 8.16 2.68
CA LYS A 101 18.92 8.16 1.28
C LYS A 101 18.37 6.78 0.87
N GLN A 102 19.06 5.70 1.22
CA GLN A 102 18.60 4.33 0.96
C GLN A 102 17.27 4.04 1.64
N THR A 103 17.10 4.49 2.89
CA THR A 103 15.85 4.40 3.64
C THR A 103 14.70 5.08 2.88
N ARG A 104 14.90 6.30 2.36
CA ARG A 104 13.88 6.98 1.52
C ARG A 104 13.56 6.21 0.24
N GLU A 105 14.57 5.62 -0.41
CA GLU A 105 14.35 4.78 -1.59
C GLU A 105 13.54 3.52 -1.27
N TRP A 106 13.75 2.90 -0.10
CA TRP A 106 12.95 1.76 0.34
C TRP A 106 11.51 2.14 0.69
N VAL A 107 11.29 3.29 1.32
CA VAL A 107 9.94 3.83 1.56
C VAL A 107 9.20 4.04 0.24
N ALA A 108 9.83 4.72 -0.72
CA ALA A 108 9.21 4.94 -2.03
C ALA A 108 8.86 3.62 -2.73
N LYS A 109 9.77 2.63 -2.74
CA LYS A 109 9.51 1.31 -3.30
C LYS A 109 8.36 0.58 -2.59
N ARG A 110 8.32 0.63 -1.26
CA ARG A 110 7.24 0.03 -0.46
C ARG A 110 5.90 0.65 -0.83
N ASP A 111 5.84 1.98 -0.91
CA ASP A 111 4.60 2.70 -1.21
C ASP A 111 4.12 2.43 -2.64
N GLU A 112 5.04 2.36 -3.61
CA GLU A 112 4.75 1.93 -4.99
C GLU A 112 4.20 0.50 -5.05
N LEU A 113 4.82 -0.45 -4.35
CA LEU A 113 4.36 -1.84 -4.30
C LEU A 113 3.01 -1.96 -3.60
N ASN A 114 2.78 -1.22 -2.51
CA ASN A 114 1.51 -1.19 -1.81
C ASN A 114 0.39 -0.58 -2.66
N ALA A 115 0.69 0.47 -3.43
CA ALA A 115 -0.26 1.03 -4.39
C ALA A 115 -0.62 0.00 -5.47
N LEU A 116 0.37 -0.76 -5.96
CA LEU A 116 0.14 -1.84 -6.91
C LEU A 116 -0.73 -2.97 -6.31
N VAL A 117 -0.47 -3.38 -5.07
CA VAL A 117 -1.31 -4.35 -4.33
C VAL A 117 -2.77 -3.87 -4.26
N ARG A 118 -3.00 -2.60 -3.90
CA ARG A 118 -4.35 -2.02 -3.85
C ARG A 118 -5.03 -2.07 -5.22
N SER A 119 -4.32 -1.75 -6.29
CA SER A 119 -4.87 -1.82 -7.66
C SER A 119 -5.26 -3.25 -8.05
N TYR A 120 -4.45 -4.26 -7.76
CA TYR A 120 -4.79 -5.65 -8.05
C TYR A 120 -5.97 -6.16 -7.21
N ILE A 121 -6.07 -5.73 -5.95
CA ILE A 121 -7.24 -6.07 -5.10
C ILE A 121 -8.51 -5.42 -5.67
N GLU A 122 -8.44 -4.18 -6.13
CA GLU A 122 -9.59 -3.49 -6.74
C GLU A 122 -10.04 -4.19 -8.04
N GLU A 123 -9.09 -4.56 -8.91
CA GLU A 123 -9.36 -5.33 -10.12
C GLU A 123 -9.95 -6.71 -9.80
N ALA A 124 -9.39 -7.43 -8.82
CA ALA A 124 -9.95 -8.69 -8.35
C ALA A 124 -11.37 -8.51 -7.77
N GLY A 125 -11.63 -7.38 -7.10
CA GLY A 125 -12.95 -7.00 -6.61
C GLY A 125 -13.97 -6.86 -7.75
N LYS A 126 -13.59 -6.21 -8.86
CA LYS A 126 -14.45 -6.06 -10.05
C LYS A 126 -14.80 -7.42 -10.66
N HIS A 127 -13.81 -8.30 -10.85
CA HIS A 127 -14.06 -9.66 -11.36
C HIS A 127 -14.96 -10.47 -10.43
N ARG A 128 -14.87 -10.26 -9.11
CA ARG A 128 -15.78 -10.90 -8.15
C ARG A 128 -17.22 -10.42 -8.34
N GLU A 129 -17.45 -9.13 -8.50
CA GLU A 129 -18.78 -8.57 -8.74
C GLU A 129 -19.38 -9.07 -10.06
N GLU A 130 -18.56 -9.10 -11.13
CA GLU A 130 -18.97 -9.63 -12.43
C GLU A 130 -19.31 -11.12 -12.35
N ARG A 131 -18.47 -11.94 -11.69
CA ARG A 131 -18.75 -13.35 -11.40
C ARG A 131 -20.08 -13.52 -10.65
N ASP A 132 -20.32 -12.72 -9.62
CA ASP A 132 -21.53 -12.80 -8.82
C ASP A 132 -22.77 -12.40 -9.66
N SER A 133 -22.63 -11.42 -10.56
CA SER A 133 -23.67 -11.07 -11.53
C SER A 133 -23.98 -12.22 -12.50
N PHE A 134 -22.97 -12.92 -13.00
CA PHE A 134 -23.15 -14.08 -13.87
C PHE A 134 -23.78 -15.26 -13.11
N ASN A 135 -23.42 -15.48 -11.84
CA ASN A 135 -24.04 -16.50 -11.00
C ASN A 135 -25.53 -16.24 -10.79
N ILE A 136 -25.93 -14.98 -10.58
CA ILE A 136 -27.35 -14.60 -10.51
C ILE A 136 -28.05 -14.92 -11.85
N ASN A 137 -27.42 -14.57 -12.98
CA ASN A 137 -27.97 -14.88 -14.30
C ASN A 137 -28.10 -16.39 -14.53
N VAL A 138 -27.10 -17.19 -14.14
CA VAL A 138 -27.15 -18.66 -14.19
C VAL A 138 -28.34 -19.19 -13.40
N GLN A 139 -28.58 -18.66 -12.19
CA GLN A 139 -29.70 -19.07 -11.35
C GLN A 139 -31.04 -18.75 -12.00
N GLN A 140 -31.21 -17.53 -12.51
CA GLN A 140 -32.43 -17.12 -13.22
C GLN A 140 -32.69 -17.99 -14.46
N GLN A 141 -31.66 -18.26 -15.27
CA GLN A 141 -31.81 -19.09 -16.47
C GLN A 141 -32.09 -20.57 -16.11
N LYS A 142 -31.56 -21.08 -14.99
CA LYS A 142 -31.92 -22.41 -14.47
C LYS A 142 -33.38 -22.49 -14.08
N GLU A 143 -33.91 -21.48 -13.40
CA GLU A 143 -35.32 -21.41 -13.02
C GLU A 143 -36.24 -21.42 -14.25
N LEU A 144 -35.96 -20.57 -15.25
CA LEU A 144 -36.70 -20.54 -16.51
C LEU A 144 -36.61 -21.88 -17.28
N ARG A 145 -35.42 -22.48 -17.32
CA ARG A 145 -35.22 -23.81 -17.92
C ARG A 145 -36.05 -24.87 -17.20
N ASP A 146 -36.07 -24.84 -15.88
CA ASP A 146 -36.80 -25.83 -15.07
C ASP A 146 -38.33 -25.63 -15.19
N GLU A 147 -38.80 -24.39 -15.33
CA GLU A 147 -40.19 -24.09 -15.71
C GLU A 147 -40.55 -24.64 -17.09
N CYS A 148 -39.70 -24.40 -18.09
CA CYS A 148 -39.89 -24.96 -19.44
C CYS A 148 -39.88 -26.49 -19.41
N ASN A 149 -38.98 -27.11 -18.66
CA ASN A 149 -38.92 -28.57 -18.49
C ASN A 149 -40.19 -29.11 -17.82
N ARG A 150 -40.73 -28.42 -16.82
CA ARG A 150 -42.03 -28.79 -16.22
C ARG A 150 -43.17 -28.71 -17.23
N LEU A 151 -43.20 -27.68 -18.08
CA LEU A 151 -44.18 -27.57 -19.16
C LEU A 151 -44.02 -28.70 -20.19
N VAL A 152 -42.79 -29.01 -20.58
CA VAL A 152 -42.48 -30.12 -21.48
C VAL A 152 -42.94 -31.45 -20.89
N SER A 153 -42.68 -31.72 -19.61
CA SER A 153 -43.14 -32.95 -18.94
C SER A 153 -44.66 -33.04 -18.91
N LYS A 154 -45.36 -31.97 -18.52
CA LYS A 154 -46.84 -31.92 -18.50
C LYS A 154 -47.43 -32.18 -19.89
N LEU A 155 -46.97 -31.45 -20.91
CA LEU A 155 -47.44 -31.63 -22.29
C LEU A 155 -47.10 -33.03 -22.82
N SER A 156 -45.96 -33.59 -22.44
CA SER A 156 -45.56 -34.95 -22.82
C SER A 156 -46.44 -36.01 -22.15
N GLU A 157 -46.82 -35.83 -20.88
CA GLU A 157 -47.73 -36.71 -20.16
C GLU A 157 -49.15 -36.66 -20.76
N GLU A 158 -49.69 -35.46 -20.99
CA GLU A 158 -50.98 -35.29 -21.66
C GLU A 158 -51.02 -35.96 -23.04
N LEU A 159 -49.94 -35.79 -23.81
CA LEU A 159 -49.81 -36.43 -25.12
C LEU A 159 -49.65 -37.95 -25.02
N HIS A 160 -49.04 -38.45 -23.94
CA HIS A 160 -48.91 -39.88 -23.67
C HIS A 160 -50.27 -40.50 -23.31
N GLU A 161 -51.04 -39.87 -22.42
CA GLU A 161 -52.41 -40.32 -22.07
C GLU A 161 -53.33 -40.29 -23.30
N MET A 162 -53.31 -39.21 -24.09
CA MET A 162 -54.08 -39.14 -25.35
C MET A 162 -53.69 -40.25 -26.35
N ARG A 163 -52.41 -40.67 -26.37
CA ARG A 163 -51.95 -41.80 -27.20
C ARG A 163 -52.33 -43.16 -26.62
N LYS A 164 -52.44 -43.27 -25.29
CA LYS A 164 -52.78 -44.51 -24.58
C LYS A 164 -54.25 -44.85 -24.72
N ASP A 165 -55.11 -43.83 -24.62
CA ASP A 165 -56.57 -43.92 -24.80
C ASP A 165 -56.97 -44.26 -26.25
N ARG A 166 -56.03 -44.15 -27.19
CA ARG A 166 -56.24 -44.52 -28.59
C ARG A 166 -56.36 -46.06 -28.73
N PRO A 167 -57.45 -46.59 -29.33
CA PRO A 167 -57.68 -48.02 -29.45
C PRO A 167 -56.57 -48.71 -30.26
N GLN A 168 -56.23 -49.95 -29.88
CA GLN A 168 -55.15 -50.73 -30.50
C GLN A 168 -55.33 -50.92 -32.02
N ALA A 169 -56.58 -50.87 -32.50
CA ALA A 169 -56.93 -50.91 -33.92
C ALA A 169 -56.40 -49.72 -34.73
N GLU A 170 -56.31 -48.51 -34.15
CA GLU A 170 -55.75 -47.32 -34.80
C GLU A 170 -54.21 -47.31 -34.76
N LYS A 171 -53.59 -48.02 -33.81
CA LYS A 171 -52.13 -48.12 -33.68
C LYS A 171 -51.49 -48.98 -34.78
N ASN A 172 -52.25 -49.92 -35.35
CA ASN A 172 -51.81 -50.81 -36.43
C ASN A 172 -52.20 -50.30 -37.83
N GLN A 173 -52.84 -49.14 -37.96
CA GLN A 173 -53.15 -48.55 -39.27
C GLN A 173 -51.87 -48.05 -39.96
N PRO A 174 -51.70 -48.29 -41.27
CA PRO A 174 -50.59 -47.74 -42.03
C PRO A 174 -50.63 -46.20 -41.98
N SER A 175 -49.46 -45.57 -41.92
CA SER A 175 -49.38 -44.10 -41.82
C SER A 175 -50.01 -43.45 -43.05
N LEU A 176 -50.62 -42.26 -42.87
CA LEU A 176 -51.19 -41.48 -43.98
C LEU A 176 -50.21 -41.32 -45.15
N ARG A 177 -48.91 -41.20 -44.86
CA ARG A 177 -47.84 -41.10 -45.86
C ARG A 177 -47.64 -42.40 -46.66
N GLN A 178 -47.76 -43.56 -46.02
CA GLN A 178 -47.67 -44.86 -46.68
C GLN A 178 -48.90 -45.10 -47.57
N LEU A 179 -50.10 -44.84 -47.07
CA LEU A 179 -51.35 -44.96 -47.83
C LEU A 179 -51.38 -44.04 -49.06
N LYS A 180 -50.96 -42.76 -48.92
CA LYS A 180 -50.85 -41.83 -50.06
C LYS A 180 -49.85 -42.31 -51.12
N LYS A 181 -48.75 -42.93 -50.70
CA LYS A 181 -47.76 -43.50 -51.61
C LYS A 181 -48.33 -44.72 -52.35
N GLU A 182 -48.98 -45.62 -51.64
CA GLU A 182 -49.64 -46.79 -52.22
C GLU A 182 -50.77 -46.40 -53.19
N PHE A 183 -51.55 -45.37 -52.87
CA PHE A 183 -52.57 -44.80 -53.74
C PHE A 183 -51.95 -44.27 -55.05
N SER A 184 -50.89 -43.47 -54.95
CA SER A 184 -50.18 -42.93 -56.13
C SER A 184 -49.54 -44.03 -56.97
N ASP A 185 -48.99 -45.07 -56.35
CA ASP A 185 -48.41 -46.23 -57.04
C ASP A 185 -49.48 -47.04 -57.79
N LEU A 186 -50.68 -47.19 -57.23
CA LEU A 186 -51.81 -47.85 -57.90
C LEU A 186 -52.42 -46.98 -59.01
N GLU A 187 -52.55 -45.68 -58.80
CA GLU A 187 -53.03 -44.73 -59.81
C GLU A 187 -52.09 -44.72 -61.03
N ARG A 188 -50.78 -44.70 -60.77
CA ARG A 188 -49.77 -44.81 -61.82
C ARG A 188 -49.89 -46.14 -62.58
N LYS A 189 -50.15 -47.26 -61.91
CA LYS A 189 -50.39 -48.56 -62.56
C LYS A 189 -51.63 -48.53 -63.45
N GLN A 190 -52.71 -47.87 -63.01
CA GLN A 190 -53.93 -47.69 -63.82
C GLN A 190 -53.65 -46.88 -65.10
N GLN A 191 -52.84 -45.81 -65.00
CA GLN A 191 -52.54 -44.94 -66.13
C GLN A 191 -51.55 -45.55 -67.14
N THR A 192 -50.64 -46.43 -66.70
CA THR A 192 -49.52 -46.92 -67.52
C THR A 192 -49.68 -48.36 -68.03
N GLN A 193 -50.59 -49.16 -67.48
CA GLN A 193 -50.77 -50.56 -67.86
C GLN A 193 -52.12 -50.82 -68.56
N VAL A 194 -52.08 -51.55 -69.67
CA VAL A 194 -53.29 -52.05 -70.35
C VAL A 194 -53.75 -53.32 -69.65
N LEU A 195 -54.67 -53.18 -68.70
CA LEU A 195 -55.21 -54.26 -67.89
C LEU A 195 -56.45 -54.90 -68.54
N LYS A 196 -56.77 -56.13 -68.17
CA LYS A 196 -58.06 -56.75 -68.57
C LYS A 196 -59.19 -56.11 -67.76
N LYS A 197 -60.39 -56.00 -68.33
CA LYS A 197 -61.56 -55.36 -67.69
C LYS A 197 -61.83 -55.79 -66.24
N LYS A 198 -61.63 -57.08 -65.91
CA LYS A 198 -61.79 -57.60 -64.54
C LYS A 198 -60.69 -57.15 -63.56
N GLU A 199 -59.46 -57.01 -64.04
CA GLU A 199 -58.31 -56.54 -63.25
C GLU A 199 -58.40 -55.02 -63.04
N GLU A 200 -58.89 -54.30 -64.05
CA GLU A 200 -59.18 -52.86 -63.97
C GLU A 200 -60.30 -52.56 -62.96
N GLU A 201 -61.39 -53.32 -62.97
CA GLU A 201 -62.46 -53.21 -61.97
C GLU A 201 -61.97 -53.52 -60.54
N ALA A 202 -61.06 -54.48 -60.37
CA ALA A 202 -60.45 -54.79 -59.07
C ALA A 202 -59.50 -53.68 -58.59
N LEU A 203 -58.71 -53.10 -59.51
CA LEU A 203 -57.77 -52.03 -59.21
C LEU A 203 -58.50 -50.72 -58.86
N VAL A 204 -59.58 -50.38 -59.57
CA VAL A 204 -60.46 -49.24 -59.24
C VAL A 204 -61.13 -49.43 -57.88
N LYS A 205 -61.55 -50.65 -57.52
CA LYS A 205 -62.08 -50.96 -56.18
C LYS A 205 -61.02 -50.76 -55.09
N SER A 206 -59.78 -51.18 -55.34
CA SER A 206 -58.67 -50.96 -54.40
C SER A 206 -58.31 -49.48 -54.26
N LEU A 207 -58.37 -48.70 -55.35
CA LEU A 207 -58.15 -47.25 -55.32
C LEU A 207 -59.21 -46.55 -54.47
N LYS A 208 -60.50 -46.89 -54.68
CA LYS A 208 -61.60 -46.34 -53.88
C LYS A 208 -61.48 -46.71 -52.41
N ALA A 209 -61.13 -47.97 -52.10
CA ALA A 209 -60.91 -48.39 -50.73
C ALA A 209 -59.74 -47.65 -50.07
N LEU A 210 -58.64 -47.39 -50.80
CA LEU A 210 -57.53 -46.56 -50.30
C LEU A 210 -57.93 -45.08 -50.16
N ASP A 211 -58.68 -44.51 -51.11
CA ASP A 211 -59.17 -43.12 -51.03
C ASP A 211 -60.10 -42.92 -49.82
N ASP A 212 -61.03 -43.86 -49.60
CA ASP A 212 -61.93 -43.85 -48.45
C ASP A 212 -61.13 -43.99 -47.13
N GLN A 213 -60.11 -44.85 -47.09
CA GLN A 213 -59.20 -44.97 -45.94
C GLN A 213 -58.37 -43.70 -45.71
N ILE A 214 -57.88 -43.05 -46.77
CA ILE A 214 -57.14 -41.79 -46.68
C ILE A 214 -58.03 -40.68 -46.13
N ARG A 215 -59.26 -40.54 -46.65
CA ARG A 215 -60.23 -39.53 -46.18
C ARG A 215 -60.65 -39.73 -44.73
N GLU A 216 -60.83 -40.98 -44.31
CA GLU A 216 -61.18 -41.30 -42.91
C GLU A 216 -60.03 -40.95 -41.95
N ILE A 217 -58.78 -41.23 -42.35
CA ILE A 217 -57.59 -40.88 -41.57
C ILE A 217 -57.34 -39.36 -41.58
N GLU A 218 -57.59 -38.67 -42.68
CA GLU A 218 -57.48 -37.20 -42.76
C GLU A 218 -58.53 -36.52 -41.88
N LYS A 219 -59.79 -36.97 -41.94
CA LYS A 219 -60.88 -36.44 -41.13
C LYS A 219 -60.69 -36.68 -39.64
N SER A 220 -60.21 -37.86 -39.26
CA SER A 220 -59.82 -38.13 -37.87
C SER A 220 -58.58 -37.33 -37.45
N SER A 221 -57.65 -37.03 -38.37
CA SER A 221 -56.50 -36.17 -38.08
C SER A 221 -56.87 -34.68 -37.92
N GLU A 222 -57.86 -34.18 -38.67
CA GLU A 222 -58.41 -32.82 -38.53
C GLU A 222 -59.19 -32.67 -37.22
N GLN A 223 -59.93 -33.70 -36.80
CA GLN A 223 -60.57 -33.74 -35.47
C GLN A 223 -59.56 -33.78 -34.31
N ASN A 224 -58.29 -34.05 -34.61
CA ASN A 224 -57.17 -34.03 -33.69
C ASN A 224 -56.36 -32.72 -33.81
N GLU A 225 -56.99 -31.60 -34.18
CA GLU A 225 -56.35 -30.26 -34.12
C GLU A 225 -55.72 -30.00 -32.74
N ASP A 226 -56.40 -30.38 -31.65
CA ASP A 226 -55.87 -30.31 -30.29
C ASP A 226 -54.55 -31.08 -30.10
N LEU A 227 -54.39 -32.25 -30.76
CA LEU A 227 -53.12 -32.99 -30.72
C LEU A 227 -52.04 -32.22 -31.48
N ARG A 228 -52.36 -31.66 -32.64
CA ARG A 228 -51.40 -30.89 -33.45
C ARG A 228 -50.92 -29.66 -32.69
N ASP A 229 -51.81 -28.97 -32.00
CA ASP A 229 -51.50 -27.80 -31.19
C ASP A 229 -50.66 -28.17 -29.97
N LYS A 230 -50.99 -29.27 -29.27
CA LYS A 230 -50.15 -29.79 -28.18
C LYS A 230 -48.77 -30.22 -28.66
N PHE A 231 -48.65 -30.81 -29.85
CA PHE A 231 -47.36 -31.14 -30.46
C PHE A 231 -46.55 -29.89 -30.81
N ALA A 232 -47.20 -28.84 -31.32
CA ALA A 232 -46.56 -27.57 -31.61
C ALA A 232 -46.07 -26.89 -30.32
N ALA A 233 -46.92 -26.82 -29.29
CA ALA A 233 -46.57 -26.30 -27.97
C ALA A 233 -45.44 -27.09 -27.32
N LEU A 234 -45.43 -28.42 -27.45
CA LEU A 234 -44.34 -29.26 -26.94
C LEU A 234 -43.01 -28.98 -27.64
N ARG A 235 -43.03 -28.77 -28.97
CA ARG A 235 -41.80 -28.42 -29.71
C ARG A 235 -41.29 -27.04 -29.31
N GLU A 236 -42.19 -26.06 -29.16
CA GLU A 236 -41.84 -24.71 -28.74
C GLU A 236 -41.25 -24.71 -27.32
N ALA A 237 -41.90 -25.38 -26.37
CA ALA A 237 -41.40 -25.49 -25.00
C ALA A 237 -40.04 -26.20 -24.92
N LYS A 238 -39.81 -27.22 -25.77
CA LYS A 238 -38.49 -27.88 -25.90
C LYS A 238 -37.45 -26.93 -26.50
N ALA A 239 -37.80 -26.18 -27.54
CA ALA A 239 -36.89 -25.20 -28.13
C ALA A 239 -36.48 -24.13 -27.12
N GLN A 240 -37.44 -23.62 -26.33
CA GLN A 240 -37.19 -22.65 -25.26
C GLN A 240 -36.31 -23.25 -24.14
N ALA A 241 -36.58 -24.49 -23.72
CA ALA A 241 -35.74 -25.18 -22.74
C ALA A 241 -34.28 -25.34 -23.22
N GLU A 242 -34.07 -25.69 -24.48
CA GLU A 242 -32.73 -25.79 -25.09
C GLU A 242 -32.02 -24.44 -25.17
N VAL A 243 -32.75 -23.35 -25.46
CA VAL A 243 -32.18 -21.99 -25.44
C VAL A 243 -31.71 -21.63 -24.03
N HIS A 244 -32.55 -21.82 -23.00
CA HIS A 244 -32.16 -21.56 -21.62
C HIS A 244 -31.02 -22.48 -21.15
N HIS A 245 -30.99 -23.73 -21.60
CA HIS A 245 -29.88 -24.64 -21.30
C HIS A 245 -28.55 -24.11 -21.86
N LYS A 246 -28.53 -23.65 -23.12
CA LYS A 246 -27.34 -23.03 -23.72
C LYS A 246 -26.92 -21.77 -22.96
N LEU A 247 -27.86 -20.90 -22.62
CA LEU A 247 -27.57 -19.68 -21.86
C LEU A 247 -26.99 -19.99 -20.47
N VAL A 248 -27.51 -21.01 -19.78
CA VAL A 248 -26.94 -21.46 -18.49
C VAL A 248 -25.48 -21.89 -18.66
N SER A 249 -25.16 -22.67 -19.69
CA SER A 249 -23.79 -23.08 -19.98
C SER A 249 -22.89 -21.87 -20.29
N GLU A 250 -23.34 -20.97 -21.16
CA GLU A 250 -22.56 -19.77 -21.53
C GLU A 250 -22.28 -18.86 -20.32
N TYR A 251 -23.28 -18.62 -19.46
CA TYR A 251 -23.07 -17.81 -18.25
C TYR A 251 -22.23 -18.53 -17.20
N ALA A 252 -22.32 -19.86 -17.12
CA ALA A 252 -21.46 -20.63 -16.23
C ALA A 252 -19.99 -20.59 -16.68
N ASP A 253 -19.73 -20.72 -17.99
CA ASP A 253 -18.39 -20.63 -18.54
C ASP A 253 -17.80 -19.22 -18.33
N LYS A 254 -18.61 -18.16 -18.52
CA LYS A 254 -18.20 -16.78 -18.21
C LYS A 254 -17.92 -16.58 -16.73
N ALA A 255 -18.78 -17.06 -15.84
CA ALA A 255 -18.57 -16.97 -14.40
C ALA A 255 -17.27 -17.69 -13.98
N GLN A 256 -16.97 -18.84 -14.57
CA GLN A 256 -15.73 -19.56 -14.31
C GLN A 256 -14.51 -18.79 -14.82
N ALA A 257 -14.59 -18.20 -16.02
CA ALA A 257 -13.52 -17.37 -16.56
C ALA A 257 -13.21 -16.16 -15.66
N GLU A 258 -14.25 -15.45 -15.17
CA GLU A 258 -14.07 -14.32 -14.24
C GLU A 258 -13.51 -14.79 -12.89
N HIS A 259 -13.93 -15.95 -12.40
CA HIS A 259 -13.38 -16.55 -11.19
C HIS A 259 -11.88 -16.88 -11.34
N ASP A 260 -11.48 -17.45 -12.47
CA ASP A 260 -10.08 -17.81 -12.73
C ASP A 260 -9.22 -16.55 -12.92
N ALA A 261 -9.75 -15.50 -13.58
CA ALA A 261 -9.11 -14.19 -13.68
C ALA A 261 -8.93 -13.55 -12.29
N MET A 262 -9.98 -13.55 -11.46
CA MET A 262 -9.94 -13.07 -10.08
C MET A 262 -8.85 -13.76 -9.27
N ILE A 263 -8.72 -15.10 -9.36
CA ILE A 263 -7.66 -15.84 -8.65
C ILE A 263 -6.27 -15.38 -9.09
N GLN A 264 -6.05 -15.22 -10.40
CA GLN A 264 -4.75 -14.77 -10.91
C GLN A 264 -4.38 -13.37 -10.39
N PHE A 265 -5.35 -12.47 -10.23
CA PHE A 265 -5.10 -11.16 -9.63
C PHE A 265 -4.76 -11.25 -8.13
N TYR A 266 -5.42 -12.13 -7.37
CA TYR A 266 -5.05 -12.36 -5.97
C TYR A 266 -3.66 -12.98 -5.83
N GLU A 267 -3.30 -13.95 -6.68
CA GLU A 267 -1.94 -14.53 -6.68
C GLU A 267 -0.87 -13.47 -6.97
N LYS A 268 -1.14 -12.58 -7.94
CA LYS A 268 -0.25 -11.43 -8.23
C LYS A 268 -0.18 -10.47 -7.05
N ALA A 269 -1.31 -10.10 -6.45
CA ALA A 269 -1.34 -9.24 -5.28
C ALA A 269 -0.53 -9.84 -4.12
N ASP A 270 -0.66 -11.14 -3.87
CA ASP A 270 0.08 -11.84 -2.83
C ASP A 270 1.59 -11.90 -3.13
N SER A 271 1.99 -12.00 -4.39
CA SER A 271 3.41 -11.91 -4.78
C SER A 271 3.99 -10.52 -4.50
N VAL A 272 3.26 -9.46 -4.86
CA VAL A 272 3.69 -8.08 -4.64
C VAL A 272 3.68 -7.73 -3.15
N ARG A 273 2.75 -8.27 -2.36
CA ARG A 273 2.78 -8.12 -0.89
C ARG A 273 4.07 -8.66 -0.30
N LYS A 274 4.52 -9.85 -0.72
CA LYS A 274 5.80 -10.41 -0.25
C LYS A 274 6.98 -9.50 -0.62
N GLU A 275 6.99 -8.94 -1.82
CA GLU A 275 8.02 -7.98 -2.23
C GLU A 275 7.96 -6.68 -1.40
N ALA A 276 6.77 -6.22 -1.04
CA ALA A 276 6.58 -5.06 -0.16
C ALA A 276 7.07 -5.35 1.26
N ASP A 277 6.79 -6.54 1.80
CA ASP A 277 7.28 -6.98 3.12
C ASP A 277 8.81 -7.10 3.13
N GLU A 278 9.41 -7.60 2.05
CA GLU A 278 10.88 -7.63 1.88
C GLU A 278 11.48 -6.22 1.81
N ALA A 279 10.82 -5.28 1.13
CA ALA A 279 11.23 -3.88 1.10
C ALA A 279 11.11 -3.23 2.49
N GLN A 280 10.05 -3.52 3.24
CA GLN A 280 9.86 -3.05 4.61
C GLN A 280 10.93 -3.63 5.55
N ALA A 281 11.29 -4.91 5.41
CA ALA A 281 12.37 -5.50 6.18
C ALA A 281 13.71 -4.79 5.95
N LYS A 282 14.03 -4.47 4.69
CA LYS A 282 15.24 -3.71 4.31
C LYS A 282 15.19 -2.26 4.79
N PHE A 283 14.01 -1.64 4.80
CA PHE A 283 13.80 -0.32 5.39
C PHE A 283 14.12 -0.34 6.89
N ILE A 284 13.61 -1.31 7.64
CA ILE A 284 13.86 -1.44 9.08
C ILE A 284 15.36 -1.67 9.34
N GLU A 285 16.03 -2.51 8.54
CA GLU A 285 17.47 -2.73 8.64
C GLU A 285 18.28 -1.45 8.36
N SER A 286 17.93 -0.73 7.29
CA SER A 286 18.60 0.52 6.90
C SER A 286 18.39 1.62 7.95
N LYS A 287 17.18 1.71 8.53
CA LYS A 287 16.86 2.65 9.62
C LYS A 287 17.69 2.36 10.86
N LYS A 288 17.73 1.09 11.31
CA LYS A 288 18.56 0.68 12.46
C LYS A 288 20.05 1.00 12.24
N ALA A 289 20.58 0.70 11.06
CA ALA A 289 21.96 1.03 10.72
C ALA A 289 22.22 2.55 10.69
N ALA A 290 21.25 3.35 10.20
CA ALA A 290 21.35 4.80 10.20
C ALA A 290 21.34 5.37 11.63
N ASP A 291 20.49 4.84 12.51
CA ASP A 291 20.39 5.24 13.92
C ASP A 291 21.68 4.91 14.69
N GLU A 292 22.28 3.74 14.43
CA GLU A 292 23.58 3.37 14.99
C GLU A 292 24.70 4.33 14.55
N GLU A 293 24.80 4.63 13.25
CA GLU A 293 25.78 5.58 12.72
C GLU A 293 25.52 7.02 13.23
N HIS A 294 24.25 7.40 13.43
CA HIS A 294 23.88 8.69 14.03
C HIS A 294 24.29 8.77 15.50
N ARG A 295 24.08 7.71 16.28
CA ARG A 295 24.54 7.63 17.67
C ARG A 295 26.05 7.79 17.77
N LEU A 296 26.80 7.09 16.93
CA LEU A 296 28.26 7.20 16.86
C LEU A 296 28.70 8.61 16.46
N PHE A 297 28.00 9.24 15.50
CA PHE A 297 28.24 10.63 15.12
C PHE A 297 28.06 11.58 16.31
N ILE A 298 26.98 11.43 17.10
CA ILE A 298 26.73 12.26 18.27
C ILE A 298 27.85 12.08 19.31
N GLU A 299 28.28 10.86 19.58
CA GLU A 299 29.37 10.58 20.52
C GLU A 299 30.69 11.22 20.07
N GLN A 300 31.06 11.06 18.79
CA GLN A 300 32.27 11.67 18.23
C GLN A 300 32.17 13.21 18.18
N SER A 301 30.99 13.74 17.92
CA SER A 301 30.74 15.19 17.94
C SER A 301 30.87 15.76 19.36
N LYS A 302 30.34 15.08 20.38
CA LYS A 302 30.51 15.47 21.79
C LYS A 302 31.99 15.45 22.18
N SER A 303 32.71 14.38 21.86
CA SER A 303 34.16 14.28 22.10
C SER A 303 34.93 15.39 21.37
N TYR A 304 34.57 15.72 20.12
CA TYR A 304 35.14 16.85 19.41
C TYR A 304 34.91 18.17 20.16
N HIS A 305 33.68 18.46 20.62
CA HIS A 305 33.38 19.69 21.35
C HIS A 305 34.11 19.78 22.71
N GLU A 306 34.28 18.65 23.41
CA GLU A 306 35.09 18.58 24.63
C GLU A 306 36.56 18.92 24.33
N THR A 307 37.16 18.30 23.29
CA THR A 307 38.52 18.62 22.88
C THR A 307 38.68 20.07 22.40
N ASP A 308 37.66 20.64 21.75
CA ASP A 308 37.66 22.04 21.30
C ASP A 308 37.58 23.01 22.48
N LYS A 309 36.75 22.72 23.49
CA LYS A 309 36.70 23.45 24.77
C LYS A 309 38.05 23.41 25.49
N ASP A 310 38.69 22.24 25.55
CA ASP A 310 40.02 22.09 26.17
C ASP A 310 41.09 22.91 25.43
N VAL A 311 41.14 22.79 24.09
CA VAL A 311 42.04 23.58 23.24
C VAL A 311 41.79 25.08 23.42
N TYR A 312 40.52 25.51 23.43
CA TYR A 312 40.15 26.90 23.67
C TYR A 312 40.59 27.38 25.05
N SER A 313 40.39 26.57 26.10
CA SER A 313 40.78 26.90 27.47
C SER A 313 42.30 27.08 27.60
N ILE A 314 43.10 26.20 26.98
CA ILE A 314 44.56 26.26 26.98
C ILE A 314 45.02 27.49 26.19
N LYS A 315 44.49 27.73 24.99
CA LYS A 315 44.81 28.92 24.18
C LYS A 315 44.40 30.21 24.89
N SER A 316 43.27 30.25 25.59
CA SER A 316 42.81 31.39 26.38
C SER A 316 43.74 31.65 27.57
N LYS A 317 44.13 30.60 28.31
CA LYS A 317 45.13 30.69 29.40
C LYS A 317 46.49 31.17 28.88
N GLN A 318 46.97 30.67 27.74
CA GLN A 318 48.20 31.15 27.09
C GLN A 318 48.10 32.62 26.68
N ARG A 319 46.98 33.06 26.09
CA ARG A 319 46.75 34.49 25.75
C ARG A 319 46.70 35.37 26.99
N ALA A 320 46.02 34.92 28.04
CA ALA A 320 45.94 35.63 29.32
C ALA A 320 47.32 35.72 29.99
N ALA A 321 48.12 34.64 29.97
CA ALA A 321 49.49 34.63 30.47
C ALA A 321 50.41 35.55 29.67
N ARG A 322 50.34 35.53 28.33
CA ARG A 322 51.08 36.45 27.46
C ARG A 322 50.70 37.91 27.72
N LYS A 323 49.40 38.20 27.89
CA LYS A 323 48.91 39.54 28.26
C LYS A 323 49.41 39.97 29.63
N ARG A 324 49.31 39.11 30.66
CA ARG A 324 49.84 39.38 32.01
C ARG A 324 51.35 39.62 32.00
N LYS A 325 52.12 38.87 31.20
CA LYS A 325 53.57 39.07 31.04
C LYS A 325 53.88 40.41 30.37
N SER A 326 53.18 40.74 29.27
CA SER A 326 53.29 42.06 28.62
C SER A 326 52.90 43.20 29.57
N ASP A 327 51.82 43.04 30.34
CA ASP A 327 51.37 44.02 31.33
C ASP A 327 52.36 44.15 32.50
N ALA A 328 53.01 43.06 32.91
CA ALA A 328 54.05 43.06 33.93
C ALA A 328 55.35 43.70 33.44
N ASP A 329 55.77 43.40 32.20
CA ASP A 329 56.97 43.96 31.58
C ASP A 329 56.80 45.46 31.31
N THR A 330 55.62 45.90 30.84
CA THR A 330 55.29 47.34 30.71
C THR A 330 55.23 48.04 32.06
N LYS A 331 54.69 47.41 33.11
CA LYS A 331 54.72 47.94 34.49
C LYS A 331 56.15 48.01 35.06
N LYS A 332 56.99 47.00 34.83
CA LYS A 332 58.40 47.01 35.25
C LYS A 332 59.18 48.11 34.54
N ALA A 333 59.05 48.21 33.22
CA ALA A 333 59.67 49.27 32.42
C ALA A 333 59.24 50.67 32.92
N ALA A 334 57.95 50.84 33.22
CA ALA A 334 57.44 52.10 33.78
C ALA A 334 57.92 52.38 35.21
N ASN A 335 58.05 51.36 36.07
CA ASN A 335 58.59 51.50 37.42
C ASN A 335 60.08 51.87 37.40
N GLU A 336 60.87 51.25 36.51
CA GLU A 336 62.28 51.60 36.31
C GLU A 336 62.42 53.03 35.78
N LEU A 337 61.55 53.44 34.85
CA LEU A 337 61.52 54.79 34.33
C LEU A 337 61.12 55.81 35.39
N PHE A 338 60.14 55.47 36.24
CA PHE A 338 59.73 56.28 37.38
C PHE A 338 60.83 56.40 38.44
N ALA A 339 61.63 55.34 38.66
CA ALA A 339 62.80 55.39 39.52
C ALA A 339 63.89 56.32 38.96
N ARG A 340 64.18 56.23 37.65
CA ARG A 340 65.12 57.15 36.96
C ARG A 340 64.64 58.61 36.99
N PHE A 341 63.33 58.84 36.89
CA PHE A 341 62.72 60.14 37.05
C PHE A 341 62.91 60.70 38.47
N LYS A 342 62.69 59.87 39.51
CA LYS A 342 62.94 60.25 40.91
C LYS A 342 64.42 60.55 41.21
N GLU A 343 65.34 59.89 40.52
CA GLU A 343 66.78 60.15 40.60
C GLU A 343 67.24 61.42 39.85
N GLY A 344 66.32 62.13 39.17
CA GLY A 344 66.60 63.41 38.52
C GLY A 344 67.32 63.32 37.16
N LYS A 345 67.30 62.14 36.52
CA LYS A 345 67.83 61.95 35.16
C LYS A 345 66.81 62.45 34.12
N VAL A 346 67.29 63.08 33.04
CA VAL A 346 66.44 63.62 31.96
C VAL A 346 65.75 62.46 31.22
N LEU A 347 64.43 62.54 31.11
CA LEU A 347 63.59 61.57 30.40
C LEU A 347 63.46 61.93 28.92
N ASP A 348 63.45 60.93 28.04
CA ASP A 348 63.24 61.16 26.60
C ASP A 348 61.73 61.21 26.23
N THR A 349 61.42 61.67 25.02
CA THR A 349 60.06 61.74 24.47
C THR A 349 59.40 60.37 24.31
N GLU A 350 60.16 59.33 24.02
CA GLU A 350 59.66 57.94 23.96
C GLU A 350 59.28 57.41 25.35
N ASP A 351 60.09 57.73 26.36
CA ASP A 351 59.85 57.38 27.76
C ASP A 351 58.56 58.03 28.31
N LEU A 352 58.31 59.29 27.96
CA LEU A 352 57.09 60.00 28.32
C LEU A 352 55.83 59.39 27.69
N MET A 353 55.93 58.79 26.51
CA MET A 353 54.80 58.12 25.85
C MET A 353 54.43 56.81 26.55
N ILE A 354 55.40 56.07 27.08
CA ILE A 354 55.16 54.84 27.87
C ILE A 354 54.41 55.19 29.17
N LEU A 355 54.89 56.18 29.91
CA LEU A 355 54.23 56.70 31.12
C LEU A 355 52.80 57.19 30.83
N ARG A 356 52.61 57.93 29.74
CA ARG A 356 51.29 58.42 29.32
C ARG A 356 50.32 57.30 28.98
N SER A 357 50.77 56.27 28.27
CA SER A 357 49.93 55.13 27.88
C SER A 357 49.40 54.36 29.10
N LEU A 358 50.22 54.21 30.14
CA LEU A 358 49.84 53.56 31.40
C LEU A 358 48.90 54.44 32.23
N ALA A 359 49.21 55.73 32.37
CA ALA A 359 48.35 56.67 33.12
C ALA A 359 46.95 56.80 32.51
N ILE A 360 46.83 56.76 31.18
CA ILE A 360 45.54 56.76 30.50
C ILE A 360 44.79 55.45 30.78
N SER A 361 45.46 54.29 30.79
CA SER A 361 44.79 53.01 31.08
C SER A 361 44.22 52.94 32.50
N GLU A 362 44.95 53.48 33.50
CA GLU A 362 44.55 53.43 34.91
C GLU A 362 43.41 54.44 35.22
N ALA A 363 43.48 55.65 34.64
CA ALA A 363 42.40 56.63 34.72
C ALA A 363 41.12 56.16 34.00
N THR A 364 41.26 55.46 32.88
CA THR A 364 40.10 54.92 32.13
C THR A 364 39.44 53.77 32.90
N ILE A 365 40.21 52.90 33.56
CA ILE A 365 39.67 51.82 34.42
C ILE A 365 38.93 52.41 35.65
N LEU A 366 39.45 53.48 36.26
CA LEU A 366 38.79 54.18 37.36
C LEU A 366 37.49 54.87 36.92
N GLN A 367 37.48 55.55 35.77
CA GLN A 367 36.27 56.18 35.22
C GLN A 367 35.19 55.16 34.82
N VAL A 368 35.58 53.99 34.28
CA VAL A 368 34.63 52.92 33.96
C VAL A 368 34.08 52.25 35.24
N ARG A 369 34.90 52.10 36.28
CA ARG A 369 34.48 51.54 37.58
C ARG A 369 33.59 52.51 38.38
N GLU A 370 33.84 53.81 38.31
CA GLU A 370 32.96 54.84 38.89
C GLU A 370 31.67 55.01 38.09
N GLY A 371 31.74 54.94 36.75
CA GLY A 371 30.58 55.00 35.85
C GLY A 371 29.64 53.80 35.93
N MET A 372 30.15 52.58 36.18
CA MET A 372 29.31 51.39 36.45
C MET A 372 28.67 51.42 37.85
N ARG A 373 29.27 52.12 38.82
CA ARG A 373 28.66 52.32 40.14
C ARG A 373 27.56 53.38 40.15
N SER A 374 27.53 54.26 39.15
CA SER A 374 26.56 55.35 39.04
C SER A 374 25.44 55.10 38.01
N SER A 375 25.41 53.93 37.35
CA SER A 375 24.43 53.62 36.28
C SER A 375 23.53 52.41 36.54
N LEU A 376 23.53 51.85 37.76
CA LEU A 376 22.48 50.91 38.21
C LEU A 376 21.54 51.62 39.19
N PRO A 377 20.28 51.92 38.81
CA PRO A 377 19.24 52.24 39.79
C PRO A 377 18.86 50.99 40.59
N ASP A 378 18.62 51.15 41.90
CA ASP A 378 18.13 50.13 42.87
C ASP A 378 16.70 49.61 42.57
N CYS A 379 16.34 49.48 41.30
CA CYS A 379 14.98 49.16 40.85
C CYS A 379 14.97 48.05 39.80
N PHE A 380 15.74 46.98 39.97
CA PHE A 380 15.65 45.77 39.13
C PHE A 380 15.88 44.46 39.91
N PHE A 381 15.52 44.43 41.19
CA PHE A 381 15.41 43.19 41.98
C PHE A 381 13.95 42.95 42.39
N ASN A 382 13.06 42.73 41.40
CA ASN A 382 11.85 41.90 41.51
C ASN A 382 10.98 42.06 40.26
N ILE A 383 11.24 41.26 39.22
CA ILE A 383 10.21 40.87 38.24
C ILE A 383 10.45 39.39 37.90
N PRO A 384 9.47 38.49 38.09
CA PRO A 384 9.60 37.08 37.74
C PRO A 384 9.69 36.89 36.22
N ILE A 385 10.61 36.01 35.81
CA ILE A 385 10.83 35.61 34.42
C ILE A 385 9.76 34.59 34.07
N ASP A 386 8.66 35.05 33.47
CA ASP A 386 7.82 34.22 32.62
C ASP A 386 6.96 35.12 31.73
N SER A 387 7.36 35.26 30.46
CA SER A 387 6.50 35.52 29.28
C SER A 387 7.26 36.22 28.16
N TYR A 388 8.09 35.49 27.40
CA TYR A 388 8.35 35.81 25.99
C TYR A 388 8.75 34.53 25.23
N ARG A 389 7.77 33.68 24.94
CA ARG A 389 7.81 32.71 23.82
C ARG A 389 6.48 32.79 23.09
N ALA A 390 6.38 33.71 22.13
CA ALA A 390 5.35 33.72 21.10
C ALA A 390 5.71 34.76 20.01
N ARG A 391 6.50 34.32 19.03
CA ARG A 391 6.28 34.61 17.61
C ARG A 391 7.13 33.71 16.75
#